data_AF-A0A1R3IRU9-F1
#
_entry.id   AF-A0A1R3IRU9-F1
#
_cell.length_a   1.000
_cell.length_b   1.000
_cell.length_c   1.000
_cell.angle_alpha   90.00
_cell.angle_beta   90.00
_cell.angle_gamma   90.00
#
_symmetry.space_group_name_H-M   'P 1'
#
loop_
_entity.id
_entity.type
_entity.pdbx_description
1 polymer ?
#
loop_
_entity_poly.entity_id
_entity_poly.type
_entity_poly.pdbx_seq_one_letter_code
_entity_poly.pdbx_strand_id
1 'polypeptide(L)' 'MEAEVMKAELAPYYDPRTNLRYANADVFKLVRSLPNEYVQRYLALRKAQVVLK' A
#
# COMPACT_ATOMS: atom_id res chain seq x y z
N MET A 1 10.52 -29.17 8.79
CA MET A 1 11.12 -27.83 8.95
C MET A 1 11.44 -27.26 7.57
N GLU A 2 10.48 -27.28 6.62
CA GLU A 2 10.72 -26.80 5.24
C GLU A 2 9.48 -26.16 4.61
N ALA A 3 8.47 -25.77 5.42
CA ALA A 3 7.24 -25.15 4.91
C ALA A 3 7.30 -23.60 4.92
N GLU A 4 8.37 -23.00 5.44
CA GLU A 4 8.44 -21.54 5.66
C GLU A 4 9.07 -20.76 4.50
N VAL A 5 9.79 -21.45 3.60
CA VAL A 5 10.63 -20.81 2.58
C VAL A 5 9.85 -20.45 1.29
N MET A 6 8.59 -20.89 1.11
CA MET A 6 7.79 -20.63 -0.11
C MET A 6 6.75 -19.49 0.02
N LYS A 7 6.93 -18.54 0.93
CA LYS A 7 6.12 -17.31 0.97
C LYS A 7 6.59 -16.30 -0.09
N ALA A 8 6.82 -16.75 -1.32
CA ALA A 8 7.46 -15.95 -2.37
C ALA A 8 6.52 -14.98 -3.14
N GLU A 9 5.28 -14.71 -2.70
CA GLU A 9 4.35 -13.78 -3.40
C GLU A 9 3.56 -12.86 -2.44
N LEU A 10 4.23 -12.36 -1.41
CA LEU A 10 3.62 -11.81 -0.18
C LEU A 10 2.91 -10.45 -0.25
N ALA A 11 2.22 -10.08 -1.33
CA ALA A 11 1.41 -8.84 -1.33
C ALA A 11 0.08 -8.96 -2.10
N PRO A 12 -0.89 -9.74 -1.56
CA PRO A 12 -2.16 -9.99 -2.25
C PRO A 12 -3.06 -8.76 -2.34
N TYR A 13 -2.81 -7.70 -1.57
CA TYR A 13 -3.69 -6.53 -1.52
C TYR A 13 -3.12 -5.37 -2.33
N TYR A 14 -3.74 -5.06 -3.47
CA TYR A 14 -3.37 -3.93 -4.31
C TYR A 14 -4.37 -2.76 -4.14
N ASP A 15 -3.84 -1.55 -3.95
CA ASP A 15 -4.67 -0.34 -3.91
C ASP A 15 -4.54 0.46 -5.22
N PRO A 16 -5.58 0.53 -6.07
CA PRO A 16 -5.54 1.27 -7.34
C PRO A 16 -5.48 2.80 -7.15
N ARG A 17 -5.76 3.33 -5.95
CA ARG A 17 -5.67 4.77 -5.69
C ARG A 17 -4.22 5.23 -5.52
N THR A 18 -3.38 4.36 -4.97
CA THR A 18 -1.99 4.68 -4.59
C THR A 18 -0.95 3.85 -5.34
N ASN A 19 -1.41 2.85 -6.11
CA ASN A 19 -0.62 1.81 -6.78
C ASN A 19 0.33 1.04 -5.84
N LEU A 20 -0.02 0.93 -4.55
CA LEU A 20 0.75 0.20 -3.54
C LEU A 20 0.22 -1.22 -3.36
N ARG A 21 1.13 -2.15 -3.10
CA ARG A 21 0.83 -3.54 -2.72
C ARG A 21 1.13 -3.75 -1.25
N TYR A 22 0.20 -4.41 -0.54
CA TYR A 22 0.28 -4.67 0.88
C TYR A 22 0.28 -6.17 1.15
N ALA A 23 1.14 -6.59 2.07
CA ALA A 23 1.22 -7.96 2.57
C ALA A 23 0.10 -8.30 3.55
N ASN A 24 -0.41 -7.30 4.27
CA ASN A 24 -1.35 -7.47 5.38
C ASN A 24 -2.67 -6.72 5.09
N ALA A 25 -3.79 -7.42 5.31
CA ALA A 25 -5.15 -6.89 5.15
C ALA A 25 -5.47 -5.74 6.12
N ASP A 26 -4.94 -5.79 7.34
CA ASP A 26 -5.23 -4.78 8.37
C ASP A 26 -4.58 -3.44 8.03
N VAL A 27 -3.35 -3.47 7.50
CA VAL A 27 -2.65 -2.28 7.01
C VAL A 27 -3.40 -1.69 5.81
N PHE A 28 -3.86 -2.54 4.87
CA PHE A 28 -4.66 -2.09 3.73
C PHE A 28 -5.95 -1.37 4.17
N LYS A 29 -6.68 -1.95 5.14
CA LYS A 29 -7.89 -1.33 5.71
C LYS A 29 -7.58 -0.02 6.42
N LEU A 30 -6.53 0.02 7.24
CA LEU A 30 -6.10 1.22 7.95
C LEU A 30 -5.79 2.35 6.97
N VAL A 31 -4.97 2.09 5.95
CA VAL A 31 -4.59 3.11 4.96
C VAL A 31 -5.81 3.63 4.18
N ARG A 32 -6.80 2.78 3.88
CA ARG A 32 -8.05 3.24 3.24
C ARG A 32 -8.96 4.06 4.16
N SER A 33 -8.83 3.91 5.47
CA SER A 33 -9.59 4.70 6.44
C SER A 33 -9.00 6.11 6.66
N LEU A 34 -7.73 6.31 6.31
CA LEU A 34 -7.06 7.59 6.46
C LEU A 34 -7.56 8.63 5.45
N PRO A 35 -7.62 9.92 5.82
CA PRO A 35 -7.91 10.99 4.87
C PRO A 35 -6.88 11.03 3.73
N ASN A 36 -7.35 11.33 2.52
CA ASN A 36 -6.51 11.34 1.31
C ASN A 36 -5.31 12.30 1.44
N GLU A 37 -5.40 13.38 2.21
CA GLU A 37 -4.28 14.30 2.42
C GLU A 37 -3.04 13.62 3.02
N TYR A 38 -3.22 12.77 4.04
CA TYR A 38 -2.13 12.02 4.65
C TYR A 38 -1.48 11.06 3.66
N VAL A 39 -2.33 10.37 2.88
CA VAL A 39 -1.87 9.46 1.83
C VAL A 39 -1.08 10.23 0.78
N GLN A 40 -1.59 11.35 0.27
CA GLN A 40 -0.91 12.17 -0.74
C GLN A 40 0.40 12.77 -0.23
N ARG A 41 0.49 13.21 1.03
CA ARG A 41 1.75 13.65 1.64
C ARG A 41 2.79 12.53 1.65
N TYR A 42 2.38 11.31 2.02
CA TYR A 42 3.28 10.16 1.98
C TYR A 42 3.71 9.82 0.55
N LEU A 43 2.78 9.87 -0.41
CA LEU A 43 3.09 9.70 -1.83
C LEU A 43 4.03 10.79 -2.37
N ALA A 44 3.92 12.02 -1.88
CA ALA A 44 4.79 13.14 -2.26
C ALA A 44 6.25 12.84 -1.92
N LEU A 45 6.50 12.29 -0.72
CA LEU A 45 7.85 11.89 -0.29
C LEU A 45 8.44 10.81 -1.21
N ARG A 46 7.60 9.92 -1.76
CA ARG A 46 8.00 8.89 -2.73
C ARG A 46 8.03 9.39 -4.18
N LYS A 47 7.66 10.65 -4.44
CA LYS A 47 7.48 11.24 -5.78
C LYS A 47 6.36 10.59 -6.62
N ALA A 48 5.28 10.13 -5.99
CA ALA A 48 4.13 9.51 -6.67
C ALA A 48 2.77 10.17 -6.30
N GLN A 49 2.82 11.40 -5.79
CA GLN A 49 1.65 12.22 -5.49
C GLN A 49 0.89 12.57 -6.77
N VAL A 50 -0.45 12.52 -6.71
CA VAL A 50 -1.32 13.00 -7.79
C VAL A 50 -1.55 14.50 -7.60
N VAL A 51 -1.01 15.32 -8.51
CA VAL A 51 -1.28 16.77 -8.57
C VAL A 51 -2.20 17.04 -9.74
N LEU A 52 -3.44 17.38 -9.45
CA LEU A 52 -4.35 17.95 -10.45
C LEU A 52 -3.95 19.43 -10.63
N LYS A 53 -3.71 19.84 -11.86
CA LYS A 53 -3.44 21.24 -12.25
C LYS A 53 -4.62 21.79 -13.01
#